data_AF-A0A9D2ILC4-F1
#
_entry.id   AF-A0A9D2ILC4-F1
#
_cell.length_a   1.000
_cell.length_b   1.000
_cell.length_c   1.000
_cell.angle_alpha   90.00
_cell.angle_beta   90.00
_cell.angle_gamma   90.00
#
_symmetry.space_group_name_H-M   'P 1'
#
loop_
_entity.id
_entity.type
_entity.pdbx_description
1 polymer ?
#
loop_
_entity_poly.entity_id
_entity_poly.type
_entity_poly.pdbx_seq_one_letter_code
_entity_poly.pdbx_strand_id
1 'polypeptide(L)'
;MDAIDIEDGLCSVVEQLYPHKQVMPHLWHVRWYNRWIRIATNYEPEVVRIYYAMCADGYLSLCIAPEGDPALGDLATFLYYKTCEKARLVWSSQDDNGVEWRICTYDVLIVTEEQFRQALTDFVGAVDAWITEYRQEIDIAIEDDAYDASLTEALVGNLREEVSLVDNLSLSAILHLAINIPTYQRIYCWEEKNVRRLLDDVMHGGHTYRMGTIILHRHDGVFDIIDGQQRLVTLSLILRKLGCKVSPLLNVRFNSAEANRYVAYNRSIIDEYIDRNVIGSRRDLVRRLLDGLEFSVLFLNTDNMDLAYTFFSNENSRGKALSDFDLLKAHHLRYVIDDRQAEYLAKHWDDMLSQASEKYEANLSKPYYRSLGLYVFRLRKWMNHETWDDFAAYKIKNEYEAAPIVAEIPPFGEQFGFNESIQGGAHFFAFVKQFTGRFELFSQTHEYQAIHRVDGRTHWWFRDVIETFLFAYYLKFGMEYLSEALVGISKIVLQFRVEYARANYDRLLEQAGHSGILPIIERATSPTFVLAGLYQQVKALPGVQMNLKPIALELQRLVRTHLGGLVQERIMIDAFKHIL
;
A
#
# COMPACT_ATOMS: atom_id res chain seq x y z
N MET A 1 -58.00 -26.05 32.95
CA MET A 1 -57.29 -24.91 32.34
C MET A 1 -56.80 -25.43 31.02
N ASP A 2 -57.56 -25.15 29.98
CA ASP A 2 -57.34 -25.73 28.66
C ASP A 2 -56.07 -25.16 28.05
N ALA A 3 -55.30 -26.02 27.38
CA ALA A 3 -54.09 -25.60 26.70
C ALA A 3 -54.46 -24.61 25.58
N ILE A 4 -53.73 -23.50 25.51
CA ILE A 4 -53.81 -22.59 24.35
C ILE A 4 -53.53 -23.40 23.08
N ASP A 5 -54.35 -23.23 22.05
CA ASP A 5 -54.18 -23.87 20.73
C ASP A 5 -53.60 -22.89 19.71
N ILE A 6 -52.70 -23.37 18.83
CA ILE A 6 -51.98 -22.56 17.84
C ILE A 6 -52.92 -22.13 16.71
N GLU A 7 -53.81 -23.02 16.27
CA GLU A 7 -54.48 -22.89 14.97
C GLU A 7 -55.51 -21.74 14.94
N ASP A 8 -56.19 -21.44 16.05
CA ASP A 8 -57.21 -20.37 16.10
C ASP A 8 -56.89 -19.22 17.08
N GLY A 9 -56.11 -19.45 18.15
CA GLY A 9 -55.91 -18.48 19.23
C GLY A 9 -54.67 -17.60 19.06
N LEU A 10 -53.48 -18.22 19.05
CA LEU A 10 -52.20 -17.50 19.12
C LEU A 10 -51.94 -16.62 17.89
N CYS A 11 -52.20 -17.14 16.69
CA CYS A 11 -51.99 -16.38 15.45
C CYS A 11 -52.93 -15.16 15.39
N SER A 12 -54.21 -15.36 15.71
CA SER A 12 -55.21 -14.29 15.76
C SER A 12 -54.83 -13.17 16.75
N VAL A 13 -54.30 -13.52 17.93
CA VAL A 13 -53.83 -12.53 18.91
C VAL A 13 -52.64 -11.71 18.40
N VAL A 14 -51.69 -12.35 17.71
CA VAL A 14 -50.54 -11.64 17.10
C VAL A 14 -51.00 -10.76 15.95
N GLU A 15 -51.88 -11.24 15.07
CA GLU A 15 -52.43 -10.47 13.94
C GLU A 15 -53.23 -9.25 14.41
N GLN A 16 -53.96 -9.35 15.53
CA GLN A 16 -54.67 -8.22 16.12
C GLN A 16 -53.75 -7.13 16.69
N LEU A 17 -52.63 -7.51 17.31
CA LEU A 17 -51.69 -6.58 17.95
C LEU A 17 -50.65 -6.02 16.98
N TYR A 18 -50.18 -6.87 16.06
CA TYR A 18 -49.10 -6.58 15.12
C TYR A 18 -49.46 -7.08 13.70
N PRO A 19 -50.44 -6.45 13.02
CA PRO A 19 -50.97 -6.92 11.73
C PRO A 19 -49.96 -6.92 10.57
N HIS A 20 -48.80 -6.28 10.78
CA HIS A 20 -47.73 -6.13 9.79
C HIS A 20 -46.61 -7.17 9.97
N LYS A 21 -46.62 -7.96 11.05
CA LYS A 21 -45.60 -8.98 11.30
C LYS A 21 -45.99 -10.29 10.64
N GLN A 22 -45.05 -10.91 9.93
CA GLN A 22 -45.23 -12.27 9.43
C GLN A 22 -45.27 -13.25 10.61
N VAL A 23 -46.27 -14.12 10.63
CA VAL A 23 -46.45 -15.17 11.62
C VAL A 23 -46.37 -16.52 10.91
N MET A 24 -45.60 -17.45 11.45
CA MET A 24 -45.52 -18.82 10.94
C MET A 24 -46.05 -19.80 11.98
N PRO A 25 -47.26 -20.34 11.77
CA PRO A 25 -47.70 -21.52 12.49
C PRO A 25 -46.98 -22.73 11.88
N HIS A 26 -46.37 -23.58 12.72
CA HIS A 26 -45.90 -24.95 12.37
C HIS A 26 -44.49 -25.13 11.73
N LEU A 27 -43.68 -26.04 12.32
CA LEU A 27 -42.51 -26.72 11.71
C LEU A 27 -42.93 -28.13 11.26
N TRP A 28 -42.85 -28.43 9.96
CA TRP A 28 -43.46 -29.58 9.26
C TRP A 28 -43.03 -30.99 9.74
N HIS A 29 -42.22 -31.11 10.80
CA HIS A 29 -41.60 -32.37 11.24
C HIS A 29 -41.73 -32.70 12.74
N VAL A 30 -42.45 -31.92 13.56
CA VAL A 30 -42.59 -32.20 15.00
C VAL A 30 -44.05 -32.48 15.34
N ARG A 31 -44.38 -33.76 15.61
CA ARG A 31 -45.76 -34.28 15.76
C ARG A 31 -46.49 -33.90 17.06
N TRP A 32 -45.88 -33.11 17.95
CA TRP A 32 -46.40 -32.87 19.30
C TRP A 32 -46.25 -31.38 19.62
N TYR A 33 -47.31 -30.80 20.20
CA TYR A 33 -47.43 -29.51 20.91
C TYR A 33 -48.25 -28.38 20.26
N ASN A 34 -49.34 -28.05 20.95
CA ASN A 34 -50.33 -27.01 20.67
C ASN A 34 -49.83 -25.60 21.06
N ARG A 35 -48.52 -25.33 21.15
CA ARG A 35 -47.97 -24.05 21.66
C ARG A 35 -46.72 -23.56 20.91
N TRP A 36 -46.71 -23.69 19.58
CA TRP A 36 -45.57 -23.39 18.74
C TRP A 36 -45.90 -22.33 17.69
N ILE A 37 -45.28 -21.15 17.82
CA ILE A 37 -45.45 -20.02 16.90
C ILE A 37 -44.11 -19.31 16.70
N ARG A 38 -43.83 -18.86 15.47
CA ARG A 38 -42.74 -17.91 15.20
C ARG A 38 -43.29 -16.59 14.67
N ILE A 39 -42.69 -15.49 15.12
CA ILE A 39 -43.10 -14.12 14.79
C ILE A 39 -41.87 -13.36 14.27
N ALA A 40 -42.01 -12.69 13.13
CA ALA A 40 -40.95 -11.85 12.56
C ALA A 40 -40.62 -10.65 13.47
N THR A 41 -39.33 -10.29 13.51
CA THR A 41 -38.88 -9.05 14.16
C THR A 41 -38.99 -7.86 13.21
N ASN A 42 -38.83 -6.64 13.73
CA ASN A 42 -38.70 -5.45 12.85
C ASN A 42 -37.35 -5.39 12.11
N TYR A 43 -36.43 -6.33 12.39
CA TYR A 43 -35.12 -6.39 11.76
C TYR A 43 -35.12 -7.24 10.48
N GLU A 44 -35.76 -8.42 10.49
CA GLU A 44 -35.84 -9.27 9.31
C GLU A 44 -37.31 -9.72 9.14
N PRO A 45 -37.97 -9.38 8.01
CA PRO A 45 -39.37 -9.76 7.78
C PRO A 45 -39.52 -11.25 7.52
N GLU A 46 -38.49 -11.90 6.97
CA GLU A 46 -38.44 -13.34 6.77
C GLU A 46 -37.91 -13.99 8.06
N VAL A 47 -38.70 -14.87 8.67
CA VAL A 47 -38.44 -15.55 9.96
C VAL A 47 -37.27 -16.55 9.85
N VAL A 48 -36.06 -16.06 9.58
CA VAL A 48 -34.89 -16.86 9.21
C VAL A 48 -33.80 -16.78 10.27
N ARG A 49 -33.21 -15.60 10.51
CA ARG A 49 -32.05 -15.45 11.42
C ARG A 49 -32.35 -14.70 12.71
N ILE A 50 -33.43 -13.94 12.76
CA ILE A 50 -33.90 -13.29 13.98
C ILE A 50 -35.43 -13.30 14.06
N TYR A 51 -35.96 -13.96 15.09
CA TYR A 51 -37.41 -14.10 15.28
C TYR A 51 -37.78 -14.30 16.75
N TYR A 52 -39.03 -14.01 17.10
CA TYR A 52 -39.61 -14.45 18.36
C TYR A 52 -40.21 -15.85 18.19
N ALA A 53 -40.06 -16.70 19.20
CA ALA A 53 -40.63 -18.04 19.23
C ALA A 53 -41.27 -18.32 20.59
N MET A 54 -42.43 -18.97 20.58
CA MET A 54 -42.97 -19.63 21.76
C MET A 54 -42.86 -21.13 21.55
N CYS A 55 -42.25 -21.82 22.51
CA CYS A 55 -42.03 -23.27 22.46
C CYS A 55 -43.03 -24.01 23.37
N ALA A 56 -43.00 -25.34 23.31
CA ALA A 56 -43.88 -26.21 24.10
C ALA A 56 -43.75 -26.03 25.62
N ASP A 57 -42.65 -25.44 26.08
CA ASP A 57 -42.36 -25.08 27.46
C ASP A 57 -43.20 -23.91 27.98
N GLY A 58 -43.89 -23.18 27.09
CA GLY A 58 -44.78 -22.08 27.45
C GLY A 58 -44.05 -20.76 27.72
N TYR A 59 -42.80 -20.61 27.32
CA TYR A 59 -42.04 -19.36 27.40
C TYR A 59 -41.90 -18.71 26.03
N LEU A 60 -41.84 -17.37 26.03
CA LEU A 60 -41.61 -16.57 24.84
C LEU A 60 -40.15 -16.15 24.78
N SER A 61 -39.48 -16.42 23.66
CA SER A 61 -38.05 -16.15 23.49
C SER A 61 -37.76 -15.42 22.18
N LEU A 62 -36.77 -14.52 22.20
CA LEU A 62 -36.13 -13.98 21.00
C LEU A 62 -34.94 -14.87 20.63
N CYS A 63 -34.91 -15.38 19.41
CA CYS A 63 -33.84 -16.21 18.87
C CYS A 63 -33.05 -15.41 17.83
N ILE A 64 -31.72 -15.36 17.97
CA ILE A 64 -30.82 -14.67 17.05
C ILE A 64 -29.71 -15.63 16.62
N ALA A 65 -29.56 -15.85 15.31
CA ALA A 65 -28.47 -16.57 14.69
C ALA A 65 -27.47 -15.57 14.06
N PRO A 66 -26.37 -15.23 14.75
CA PRO A 66 -25.38 -14.28 14.25
C PRO A 66 -24.44 -14.85 13.18
N GLU A 67 -24.50 -16.16 12.90
CA GLU A 67 -23.57 -16.81 11.98
C GLU A 67 -23.75 -16.31 10.53
N GLY A 68 -22.68 -15.79 9.94
CA GLY A 68 -22.66 -15.24 8.58
C GLY A 68 -23.16 -13.80 8.44
N ASP A 69 -23.62 -13.15 9.52
CA ASP A 69 -24.05 -11.73 9.51
C ASP A 69 -23.54 -10.98 10.77
N PRO A 70 -22.41 -10.25 10.67
CA PRO A 70 -21.85 -9.48 11.78
C PRO A 70 -22.83 -8.47 12.40
N ALA A 71 -23.76 -7.90 11.61
CA ALA A 71 -24.71 -6.90 12.09
C ALA A 71 -25.76 -7.51 13.04
N LEU A 72 -26.08 -8.79 12.86
CA LEU A 72 -26.94 -9.55 13.80
C LEU A 72 -26.21 -9.89 15.10
N GLY A 73 -24.91 -10.17 15.04
CA GLY A 73 -24.06 -10.33 16.23
C GLY A 73 -23.99 -9.05 17.07
N ASP A 74 -23.84 -7.91 16.40
CA ASP A 74 -23.86 -6.59 17.02
C ASP A 74 -25.22 -6.29 17.68
N LEU A 75 -26.33 -6.54 16.96
CA LEU A 75 -27.68 -6.36 17.48
C LEU A 75 -27.94 -7.24 18.71
N ALA A 76 -27.55 -8.51 18.66
CA ALA A 76 -27.71 -9.42 19.80
C ALA A 76 -26.99 -8.91 21.05
N THR A 77 -25.80 -8.34 20.85
CA THR A 77 -25.00 -7.81 21.95
C THR A 77 -25.58 -6.52 22.51
N PHE A 78 -26.07 -5.62 21.64
CA PHE A 78 -26.79 -4.42 22.05
C PHE A 78 -28.03 -4.77 22.88
N LEU A 79 -28.83 -5.73 22.41
CA LEU A 79 -30.02 -6.18 23.13
C LEU A 79 -29.65 -6.82 24.46
N TYR A 80 -28.56 -7.59 24.53
CA TYR A 80 -28.06 -8.16 25.79
C TYR A 80 -27.81 -7.07 26.84
N TYR A 81 -27.08 -6.01 26.53
CA TYR A 81 -26.81 -4.94 27.49
C TYR A 81 -28.06 -4.16 27.91
N LYS A 82 -29.04 -3.98 27.02
CA LYS A 82 -30.33 -3.34 27.36
C LYS A 82 -31.20 -4.20 28.28
N THR A 83 -30.95 -5.50 28.33
CA THR A 83 -31.84 -6.48 28.97
C THR A 83 -31.21 -7.26 30.11
N CYS A 84 -29.88 -7.28 30.25
CA CYS A 84 -29.18 -8.09 31.24
C CYS A 84 -29.48 -7.71 32.70
N GLU A 85 -29.85 -6.46 32.97
CA GLU A 85 -30.24 -6.00 34.31
C GLU A 85 -31.75 -6.17 34.58
N LYS A 86 -32.53 -6.61 33.59
CA LYS A 86 -33.98 -6.80 33.74
C LYS A 86 -34.29 -8.18 34.30
N ALA A 87 -34.83 -8.22 35.52
CA ALA A 87 -35.11 -9.45 36.27
C ALA A 87 -36.03 -10.47 35.56
N ARG A 88 -36.74 -10.10 34.48
CA ARG A 88 -37.65 -10.98 33.72
C ARG A 88 -37.05 -11.49 32.40
N LEU A 89 -35.80 -11.18 32.10
CA LEU A 89 -35.15 -11.55 30.84
C LEU A 89 -33.88 -12.36 31.10
N VAL A 90 -33.83 -13.56 30.55
CA VAL A 90 -32.74 -14.51 30.76
C VAL A 90 -32.11 -14.84 29.42
N TRP A 91 -30.79 -14.68 29.32
CA TRP A 91 -30.03 -15.03 28.11
C TRP A 91 -29.39 -16.41 28.22
N SER A 92 -29.45 -17.17 27.14
CA SER A 92 -28.74 -18.44 26.96
C SER A 92 -28.14 -18.53 25.56
N SER A 93 -27.18 -19.44 25.40
CA SER A 93 -26.63 -19.83 24.10
C SER A 93 -26.97 -21.28 23.82
N GLN A 94 -27.34 -21.59 22.57
CA GLN A 94 -27.67 -22.95 22.15
C GLN A 94 -27.05 -23.23 20.77
N ASP A 95 -26.22 -24.26 20.68
CA ASP A 95 -25.69 -24.75 19.41
C ASP A 95 -26.68 -25.68 18.73
N ASP A 96 -27.05 -25.36 17.48
CA ASP A 96 -27.85 -26.23 16.62
C ASP A 96 -27.20 -26.33 15.23
N ASN A 97 -26.76 -27.53 14.86
CA ASN A 97 -26.11 -27.85 13.57
C ASN A 97 -24.92 -26.96 13.18
N GLY A 98 -24.15 -26.48 14.16
CA GLY A 98 -22.99 -25.61 13.94
C GLY A 98 -23.27 -24.12 14.06
N VAL A 99 -24.55 -23.74 14.19
CA VAL A 99 -24.99 -22.36 14.43
C VAL A 99 -25.16 -22.12 15.92
N GLU A 100 -24.42 -21.16 16.48
CA GLU A 100 -24.56 -20.72 17.87
C GLU A 100 -25.69 -19.69 17.98
N TRP A 101 -26.85 -20.11 18.49
CA TRP A 101 -28.00 -19.22 18.69
C TRP A 101 -27.91 -18.48 20.02
N ARG A 102 -28.11 -17.16 19.98
CA ARG A 102 -28.29 -16.33 21.17
C ARG A 102 -29.78 -16.17 21.45
N ILE A 103 -30.21 -16.64 22.61
CA ILE A 103 -31.62 -16.72 22.98
C ILE A 103 -31.88 -15.83 24.20
N CYS A 104 -32.85 -14.93 24.10
CA CYS A 104 -33.34 -14.12 25.22
C CYS A 104 -34.76 -14.56 25.56
N THR A 105 -34.97 -15.12 26.74
CA THR A 105 -36.26 -15.68 27.18
C THR A 105 -36.94 -14.75 28.18
N TYR A 106 -38.22 -14.49 27.96
CA TYR A 106 -39.10 -13.82 28.91
C TYR A 106 -39.52 -14.82 30.00
N ASP A 107 -38.97 -14.68 31.21
CA ASP A 107 -39.11 -15.61 32.33
C ASP A 107 -40.47 -15.50 33.03
N VAL A 108 -41.54 -15.72 32.27
CA VAL A 108 -42.92 -15.79 32.73
C VAL A 108 -43.61 -16.92 31.98
N LEU A 109 -44.06 -17.94 32.73
CA LEU A 109 -44.79 -19.06 32.15
C LEU A 109 -46.17 -18.61 31.63
N ILE A 110 -46.40 -18.78 30.34
CA ILE A 110 -47.64 -18.39 29.66
C ILE A 110 -48.57 -19.60 29.59
N VAL A 111 -49.71 -19.50 30.27
CA VAL A 111 -50.74 -20.55 30.30
C VAL A 111 -52.12 -20.06 29.87
N THR A 112 -52.34 -18.75 29.77
CA THR A 112 -53.59 -18.14 29.26
C THR A 112 -53.33 -17.17 28.09
N GLU A 113 -54.37 -16.93 27.29
CA GLU A 113 -54.32 -15.94 26.20
C GLU A 113 -54.02 -14.52 26.71
N GLU A 114 -54.57 -14.13 27.87
CA GLU A 114 -54.32 -12.82 28.48
C GLU A 114 -52.84 -12.64 28.87
N GLN A 115 -52.21 -13.70 29.41
CA GLN A 115 -50.77 -13.70 29.70
C GLN A 115 -49.94 -13.59 28.42
N PHE A 116 -50.39 -14.22 27.34
CA PHE A 116 -49.73 -14.13 26.03
C PHE A 116 -49.82 -12.71 25.46
N ARG A 117 -50.99 -12.07 25.50
CA ARG A 117 -51.20 -10.67 25.08
C ARG A 117 -50.32 -9.70 25.88
N GLN A 118 -50.21 -9.92 27.19
CA GLN A 118 -49.34 -9.11 28.05
C GLN A 118 -47.86 -9.33 27.71
N ALA A 119 -47.41 -10.59 27.52
CA ALA A 119 -46.04 -10.89 27.15
C ALA A 119 -45.65 -10.30 25.78
N LEU A 120 -46.55 -10.34 24.79
CA LEU A 120 -46.35 -9.68 23.49
C LEU A 120 -46.21 -8.15 23.62
N THR A 121 -46.91 -7.54 24.56
CA THR A 121 -46.81 -6.08 24.78
C THR A 121 -45.51 -5.73 25.51
N ASP A 122 -45.21 -6.45 26.59
CA ASP A 122 -44.07 -6.16 27.48
C ASP A 122 -42.72 -6.55 26.86
N PHE A 123 -42.66 -7.67 26.15
CA PHE A 123 -41.42 -8.22 25.61
C PHE A 123 -41.25 -7.87 24.13
N VAL A 124 -42.17 -8.28 23.25
CA VAL A 124 -42.05 -8.02 21.79
C VAL A 124 -42.07 -6.51 21.52
N GLY A 125 -43.00 -5.77 22.12
CA GLY A 125 -43.07 -4.32 21.96
C GLY A 125 -41.81 -3.59 22.44
N ALA A 126 -41.23 -3.99 23.57
CA ALA A 126 -40.01 -3.39 24.09
C ALA A 126 -38.78 -3.74 23.25
N VAL A 127 -38.62 -5.01 22.86
CA VAL A 127 -37.51 -5.47 22.04
C VAL A 127 -37.57 -4.86 20.65
N ASP A 128 -38.74 -4.79 20.01
CA ASP A 128 -38.87 -4.14 18.70
C ASP A 128 -38.60 -2.63 18.76
N ALA A 129 -38.96 -1.97 19.86
CA ALA A 129 -38.58 -0.58 20.09
C ALA A 129 -37.05 -0.43 20.16
N TRP A 130 -36.35 -1.33 20.86
CA TRP A 130 -34.88 -1.33 20.91
C TRP A 130 -34.23 -1.73 19.57
N ILE A 131 -34.83 -2.63 18.80
CA ILE A 131 -34.38 -2.96 17.44
C ILE A 131 -34.52 -1.73 16.54
N THR A 132 -35.61 -0.98 16.69
CA THR A 132 -35.85 0.26 15.93
C THR A 132 -34.89 1.37 16.37
N GLU A 133 -34.64 1.51 17.68
CA GLU A 133 -33.61 2.38 18.26
C GLU A 133 -32.23 2.04 17.68
N TYR A 134 -31.84 0.76 17.68
CA TYR A 134 -30.58 0.28 17.11
C TYR A 134 -30.46 0.60 15.61
N ARG A 135 -31.54 0.43 14.83
CA ARG A 135 -31.56 0.80 13.41
C ARG A 135 -31.39 2.30 13.20
N GLN A 136 -32.12 3.11 13.96
CA GLN A 136 -31.98 4.57 13.93
C GLN A 136 -30.58 5.01 14.39
N GLU A 137 -29.96 4.33 15.35
CA GLU A 137 -28.60 4.62 15.81
C GLU A 137 -27.54 4.34 14.73
N ILE A 138 -27.75 3.31 13.88
CA ILE A 138 -26.90 3.02 12.72
C ILE A 138 -27.18 3.99 11.57
N ASP A 139 -28.44 4.25 11.25
CA ASP A 139 -28.82 5.14 10.14
C ASP A 139 -28.41 6.60 10.40
N ILE A 140 -28.37 7.06 11.65
CA ILE A 140 -27.89 8.44 11.96
C ILE A 140 -26.35 8.56 11.87
N ALA A 141 -25.59 7.46 11.88
CA ALA A 141 -24.16 7.52 11.56
C ALA A 141 -23.89 7.86 10.07
N ILE A 142 -24.94 7.88 9.25
CA ILE A 142 -24.92 7.97 7.79
C ILE A 142 -25.32 9.38 7.28
N GLU A 143 -25.93 10.25 8.08
CA GLU A 143 -26.52 11.50 7.55
C GLU A 143 -25.60 12.72 7.41
N ASP A 144 -24.34 12.69 7.87
CA ASP A 144 -23.40 13.81 7.67
C ASP A 144 -22.67 13.73 6.30
N ASP A 145 -23.35 13.20 5.28
CA ASP A 145 -22.83 12.99 3.91
C ASP A 145 -22.64 14.30 3.12
N ALA A 146 -22.79 15.48 3.74
CA ALA A 146 -22.73 16.75 3.04
C ALA A 146 -21.45 17.53 3.40
N TYR A 147 -20.59 17.71 2.39
CA TYR A 147 -19.68 18.84 2.29
C TYR A 147 -20.29 20.09 2.95
N ASP A 148 -19.76 20.52 4.08
CA ASP A 148 -20.20 21.75 4.75
C ASP A 148 -19.47 22.93 4.12
N ALA A 149 -20.13 23.50 3.09
CA ALA A 149 -19.65 24.68 2.39
C ALA A 149 -19.42 25.85 3.35
N SER A 150 -20.21 25.97 4.42
CA SER A 150 -20.13 27.09 5.36
C SER A 150 -18.92 26.98 6.29
N LEU A 151 -18.63 25.77 6.80
CA LEU A 151 -17.43 25.49 7.58
C LEU A 151 -16.18 25.68 6.71
N THR A 152 -16.24 25.19 5.48
CA THR A 152 -15.16 25.34 4.49
C THR A 152 -14.92 26.81 4.17
N GLU A 153 -15.94 27.59 3.85
CA GLU A 153 -15.82 29.03 3.57
C GLU A 153 -15.26 29.81 4.76
N ALA A 154 -15.66 29.48 5.99
CA ALA A 154 -15.14 30.11 7.20
C ALA A 154 -13.65 29.79 7.44
N LEU A 155 -13.24 28.53 7.25
CA LEU A 155 -11.83 28.12 7.29
C LEU A 155 -11.03 28.82 6.19
N VAL A 156 -11.52 28.74 4.96
CA VAL A 156 -10.87 29.27 3.76
C VAL A 156 -10.77 30.79 3.75
N GLY A 157 -11.76 31.50 4.26
CA GLY A 157 -11.76 32.96 4.35
C GLY A 157 -10.66 33.54 5.25
N ASN A 158 -10.13 32.71 6.16
CA ASN A 158 -9.03 33.06 7.06
C ASN A 158 -7.64 32.68 6.50
N LEU A 159 -7.57 31.90 5.42
CA LEU A 159 -6.33 31.47 4.77
C LEU A 159 -5.84 32.51 3.74
N ARG A 160 -5.38 33.67 4.22
CA ARG A 160 -5.01 34.82 3.37
C ARG A 160 -3.52 34.88 3.01
N GLU A 161 -2.66 34.22 3.78
CA GLU A 161 -1.22 34.18 3.54
C GLU A 161 -0.87 33.03 2.59
N GLU A 162 0.19 33.20 1.79
CA GLU A 162 0.69 32.18 0.86
C GLU A 162 0.94 30.83 1.56
N VAL A 163 1.39 30.88 2.82
CA VAL A 163 1.51 29.73 3.71
C VAL A 163 0.79 30.06 5.00
N SER A 164 -0.17 29.24 5.41
CA SER A 164 -0.97 29.45 6.63
C SER A 164 -0.96 28.20 7.50
N LEU A 165 -0.61 28.33 8.79
CA LEU A 165 -0.66 27.24 9.75
C LEU A 165 -1.93 27.35 10.61
N VAL A 166 -2.71 26.27 10.65
CA VAL A 166 -3.89 26.14 11.51
C VAL A 166 -3.64 25.01 12.50
N ASP A 167 -3.48 25.35 13.78
CA ASP A 167 -3.34 24.36 14.84
C ASP A 167 -4.69 23.85 15.33
N ASN A 168 -4.68 22.60 15.79
CA ASN A 168 -5.81 21.91 16.42
C ASN A 168 -7.05 21.80 15.51
N LEU A 169 -6.84 21.59 14.21
CA LEU A 169 -7.93 21.33 13.29
C LEU A 169 -8.42 19.89 13.46
N SER A 170 -9.72 19.69 13.66
CA SER A 170 -10.30 18.37 13.88
C SER A 170 -10.32 17.52 12.61
N LEU A 171 -10.36 16.19 12.77
CA LEU A 171 -10.54 15.27 11.64
C LEU A 171 -11.82 15.57 10.87
N SER A 172 -12.91 15.92 11.58
CA SER A 172 -14.16 16.34 10.97
C SER A 172 -13.93 17.49 10.00
N ALA A 173 -13.32 18.59 10.46
CA ALA A 173 -13.10 19.78 9.64
C ALA A 173 -12.25 19.47 8.39
N ILE A 174 -11.24 18.60 8.53
CA ILE A 174 -10.41 18.15 7.40
C ILE A 174 -11.23 17.36 6.39
N LEU A 175 -12.02 16.37 6.84
CA LEU A 175 -12.79 15.51 5.94
C LEU A 175 -13.93 16.24 5.23
N HIS A 176 -14.40 17.38 5.75
CA HIS A 176 -15.35 18.24 5.05
C HIS A 176 -14.73 19.10 3.94
N LEU A 177 -13.39 19.19 3.86
CA LEU A 177 -12.72 19.86 2.74
C LEU A 177 -12.79 19.01 1.47
N ALA A 178 -12.73 19.67 0.31
CA ALA A 178 -12.61 19.00 -0.99
C ALA A 178 -11.18 18.45 -1.18
N ILE A 179 -10.83 17.39 -0.44
CA ILE A 179 -9.48 16.81 -0.42
C ILE A 179 -9.26 15.87 -1.60
N ASN A 180 -8.08 15.95 -2.20
CA ASN A 180 -7.63 15.08 -3.28
C ASN A 180 -6.23 14.47 -3.01
N ILE A 181 -5.97 13.31 -3.61
CA ILE A 181 -4.64 12.68 -3.62
C ILE A 181 -4.00 12.95 -4.99
N PRO A 182 -3.01 13.84 -5.07
CA PRO A 182 -2.41 14.20 -6.35
C PRO A 182 -1.53 13.09 -6.92
N THR A 183 -1.32 13.10 -8.24
CA THR A 183 -0.63 12.02 -8.98
C THR A 183 0.85 11.87 -8.61
N TYR A 184 1.49 12.94 -8.14
CA TYR A 184 2.89 12.92 -7.68
C TYR A 184 3.08 12.20 -6.35
N GLN A 185 2.01 11.98 -5.59
CA GLN A 185 2.11 11.19 -4.38
C GLN A 185 2.46 9.74 -4.67
N ARG A 186 3.09 9.11 -3.68
CA ARG A 186 3.27 7.66 -3.69
C ARG A 186 1.95 6.95 -3.42
N ILE A 187 1.86 5.70 -3.86
CA ILE A 187 0.72 4.84 -3.58
C ILE A 187 0.50 4.62 -2.07
N TYR A 188 -0.73 4.23 -1.70
CA TYR A 188 -0.99 3.73 -0.36
C TYR A 188 -0.20 2.44 -0.11
N CYS A 189 0.68 2.45 0.89
CA CYS A 189 1.67 1.39 1.12
C CYS A 189 1.98 1.17 2.61
N TRP A 190 1.07 1.55 3.50
CA TRP A 190 1.19 1.21 4.91
C TRP A 190 1.03 -0.29 5.13
N GLU A 191 2.00 -0.87 5.82
CA GLU A 191 1.96 -2.26 6.29
C GLU A 191 1.15 -2.40 7.59
N GLU A 192 0.82 -3.65 7.94
CA GLU A 192 0.08 -4.01 9.14
C GLU A 192 0.61 -3.33 10.41
N LYS A 193 1.93 -3.28 10.60
CA LYS A 193 2.57 -2.64 11.76
C LYS A 193 2.15 -1.18 11.94
N ASN A 194 2.02 -0.45 10.84
CA ASN A 194 1.66 0.97 10.85
C ASN A 194 0.17 1.14 11.15
N VAL A 195 -0.67 0.29 10.56
CA VAL A 195 -2.13 0.30 10.76
C VAL A 195 -2.50 -0.09 12.18
N ARG A 196 -1.89 -1.14 12.73
CA ARG A 196 -2.10 -1.54 14.14
C ARG A 196 -1.70 -0.44 15.10
N ARG A 197 -0.55 0.19 14.87
CA ARG A 197 -0.12 1.33 15.68
C ARG A 197 -1.12 2.48 15.65
N LEU A 198 -1.61 2.85 14.45
CA LEU A 198 -2.65 3.86 14.31
C LEU A 198 -3.94 3.47 15.04
N LEU A 199 -4.39 2.22 14.89
CA LEU A 199 -5.58 1.71 15.59
C LEU A 199 -5.39 1.83 17.10
N ASP A 200 -4.25 1.37 17.63
CA ASP A 200 -3.98 1.44 19.07
C ASP A 200 -3.98 2.89 19.57
N ASP A 201 -3.33 3.81 18.84
CA ASP A 201 -3.27 5.25 19.16
C ASP A 201 -4.67 5.89 19.19
N VAL A 202 -5.51 5.57 18.20
CA VAL A 202 -6.84 6.17 18.02
C VAL A 202 -7.88 5.56 18.97
N MET A 203 -7.69 4.30 19.37
CA MET A 203 -8.62 3.58 20.24
C MET A 203 -8.34 3.81 21.73
N HIS A 204 -7.08 3.96 22.11
CA HIS A 204 -6.65 4.17 23.50
C HIS A 204 -6.27 5.63 23.80
N GLY A 205 -6.34 6.51 22.81
CA GLY A 205 -6.11 7.94 22.97
C GLY A 205 -7.09 8.58 23.96
N GLY A 206 -6.62 9.60 24.67
CA GLY A 206 -7.50 10.45 25.49
C GLY A 206 -8.55 11.18 24.63
N HIS A 207 -9.46 11.92 25.29
CA HIS A 207 -10.54 12.64 24.60
C HIS A 207 -10.06 13.58 23.48
N THR A 208 -8.85 14.13 23.60
CA THR A 208 -8.17 14.90 22.56
C THR A 208 -6.81 14.28 22.27
N TYR A 209 -6.56 13.86 21.02
CA TYR A 209 -5.31 13.25 20.60
C TYR A 209 -4.73 13.98 19.39
N ARG A 210 -3.47 14.43 19.52
CA ARG A 210 -2.79 15.20 18.46
C ARG A 210 -2.07 14.26 17.50
N MET A 211 -2.60 14.16 16.29
CA MET A 211 -2.17 13.21 15.25
C MET A 211 -0.97 13.68 14.43
N GLY A 212 -0.41 14.85 14.76
CA GLY A 212 0.74 15.45 14.07
C GLY A 212 0.34 16.44 12.98
N THR A 213 1.26 16.69 12.06
CA THR A 213 1.09 17.71 11.01
C THR A 213 0.45 17.11 9.76
N ILE A 214 -0.33 17.88 9.00
CA ILE A 214 -0.79 17.59 7.64
C ILE A 214 -0.43 18.80 6.77
N ILE A 215 -0.04 18.57 5.53
CA ILE A 215 0.23 19.66 4.58
C ILE A 215 -0.77 19.53 3.43
N LEU A 216 -1.53 20.58 3.19
CA LEU A 216 -2.52 20.68 2.12
C LEU A 216 -2.13 21.82 1.18
N HIS A 217 -2.19 21.56 -0.12
CA HIS A 217 -2.01 22.56 -1.16
C HIS A 217 -3.34 22.88 -1.81
N ARG A 218 -3.68 24.16 -1.84
CA ARG A 218 -4.96 24.63 -2.37
C ARG A 218 -4.78 25.02 -3.84
N HIS A 219 -5.58 24.43 -4.70
CA HIS A 219 -5.63 24.69 -6.14
C HIS A 219 -7.07 24.52 -6.64
N ASP A 220 -7.62 25.51 -7.37
CA ASP A 220 -8.98 25.46 -7.95
C ASP A 220 -10.10 25.04 -6.98
N GLY A 221 -9.97 25.41 -5.70
CA GLY A 221 -10.93 25.05 -4.65
C GLY A 221 -10.83 23.62 -4.12
N VAL A 222 -9.87 22.84 -4.63
CA VAL A 222 -9.49 21.50 -4.17
C VAL A 222 -8.26 21.61 -3.26
N PHE A 223 -8.13 20.67 -2.31
CA PHE A 223 -7.01 20.56 -1.38
C PHE A 223 -6.22 19.28 -1.63
N ASP A 224 -5.09 19.40 -2.32
CA ASP A 224 -4.18 18.30 -2.59
C ASP A 224 -3.36 17.96 -1.35
N ILE A 225 -3.35 16.68 -0.97
CA ILE A 225 -2.56 16.21 0.17
C ILE A 225 -1.07 16.14 -0.21
N ILE A 226 -0.23 16.93 0.45
CA ILE A 226 1.23 16.86 0.34
C ILE A 226 1.81 15.92 1.40
N ASP A 227 1.36 16.03 2.65
CA ASP A 227 1.76 15.11 3.72
C ASP A 227 0.54 14.67 4.53
N GLY A 228 0.60 13.44 5.04
CA GLY A 228 -0.47 12.85 5.84
C GLY A 228 -1.40 11.90 5.07
N GLN A 229 -1.19 11.68 3.77
CA GLN A 229 -2.03 10.81 2.94
C GLN A 229 -2.28 9.44 3.57
N GLN A 230 -1.22 8.74 3.98
CA GLN A 230 -1.35 7.37 4.50
C GLN A 230 -2.22 7.33 5.76
N ARG A 231 -2.06 8.31 6.67
CA ARG A 231 -2.86 8.46 7.89
C ARG A 231 -4.33 8.72 7.55
N LEU A 232 -4.61 9.70 6.69
CA LEU A 232 -5.97 10.09 6.34
C LEU A 232 -6.73 8.97 5.61
N VAL A 233 -6.05 8.24 4.71
CA VAL A 233 -6.64 7.07 4.04
C VAL A 233 -6.99 5.99 5.06
N THR A 234 -6.09 5.63 5.98
CA THR A 234 -6.37 4.60 6.99
C THR A 234 -7.48 5.04 7.97
N LEU A 235 -7.49 6.29 8.41
CA LEU A 235 -8.58 6.85 9.22
C LEU A 235 -9.93 6.78 8.51
N SER A 236 -9.95 7.07 7.20
CA SER A 236 -11.15 6.94 6.38
C SER A 236 -11.64 5.49 6.31
N LEU A 237 -10.73 4.51 6.19
CA LEU A 237 -11.08 3.09 6.21
C LEU A 237 -11.66 2.64 7.58
N ILE A 238 -11.13 3.18 8.68
CA ILE A 238 -11.65 2.96 10.05
C ILE A 238 -13.06 3.52 10.17
N LEU A 239 -13.26 4.79 9.79
CA LEU A 239 -14.58 5.44 9.82
C LEU A 239 -15.61 4.66 8.99
N ARG A 240 -15.22 4.17 7.80
CA ARG A 240 -16.10 3.35 6.96
C ARG A 240 -16.56 2.07 7.67
N LYS A 241 -15.66 1.35 8.36
CA LYS A 241 -16.03 0.15 9.11
C LYS A 241 -16.93 0.48 10.32
N LEU A 242 -16.79 1.67 10.89
CA LEU A 242 -17.66 2.17 11.95
C LEU A 242 -19.02 2.70 11.44
N GLY A 243 -19.26 2.70 10.12
CA GLY A 243 -20.52 3.12 9.50
C GLY A 243 -20.54 4.58 9.01
N CYS A 244 -19.44 5.33 9.17
CA CYS A 244 -19.33 6.73 8.76
C CYS A 244 -18.73 6.85 7.35
N LYS A 245 -19.43 7.55 6.43
CA LYS A 245 -19.05 7.69 5.02
C LYS A 245 -18.67 9.11 4.59
N VAL A 246 -18.56 10.03 5.54
CA VAL A 246 -18.27 11.46 5.33
C VAL A 246 -16.99 11.73 4.53
N SER A 247 -16.00 10.83 4.58
CA SER A 247 -14.68 11.06 3.98
C SER A 247 -14.70 11.04 2.43
N PRO A 248 -14.28 12.12 1.75
CA PRO A 248 -14.10 12.17 0.29
C PRO A 248 -13.09 11.12 -0.21
N LEU A 249 -12.13 10.75 0.64
CA LEU A 249 -11.09 9.77 0.32
C LEU A 249 -11.66 8.36 0.09
N LEU A 250 -12.88 8.07 0.54
CA LEU A 250 -13.55 6.80 0.26
C LEU A 250 -14.01 6.66 -1.20
N ASN A 251 -14.17 7.78 -1.90
CA ASN A 251 -14.56 7.80 -3.31
C ASN A 251 -13.37 7.71 -4.27
N VAL A 252 -12.14 7.87 -3.74
CA VAL A 252 -10.91 7.81 -4.53
C VAL A 252 -10.66 6.39 -5.02
N ARG A 253 -10.44 6.25 -6.32
CA ARG A 253 -10.06 4.97 -6.94
C ARG A 253 -8.54 4.91 -7.10
N PHE A 254 -7.92 3.92 -6.47
CA PHE A 254 -6.50 3.67 -6.65
C PHE A 254 -6.28 2.88 -7.95
N ASN A 255 -5.46 3.45 -8.85
CA ASN A 255 -5.14 2.83 -10.13
C ASN A 255 -4.10 1.70 -10.02
N SER A 256 -3.28 1.71 -8.97
CA SER A 256 -2.22 0.71 -8.75
C SER A 256 -2.77 -0.58 -8.14
N ALA A 257 -2.40 -1.73 -8.72
CA ALA A 257 -2.78 -3.05 -8.17
C ALA A 257 -2.22 -3.27 -6.76
N GLU A 258 -1.03 -2.76 -6.46
CA GLU A 258 -0.43 -2.87 -5.14
C GLU A 258 -1.12 -2.00 -4.11
N ALA A 259 -1.46 -0.76 -4.46
CA ALA A 259 -2.27 0.10 -3.60
C ALA A 259 -3.57 -0.60 -3.20
N ASN A 260 -4.26 -1.21 -4.17
CA ASN A 260 -5.50 -1.95 -3.93
C ASN A 260 -5.29 -3.16 -3.01
N ARG A 261 -4.16 -3.89 -3.12
CA ARG A 261 -3.80 -4.96 -2.19
C ARG A 261 -3.60 -4.44 -0.77
N TYR A 262 -2.85 -3.35 -0.60
CA TYR A 262 -2.66 -2.72 0.71
C TYR A 262 -3.98 -2.25 1.31
N VAL A 263 -4.86 -1.64 0.52
CA VAL A 263 -6.19 -1.21 0.99
C VAL A 263 -7.03 -2.41 1.40
N ALA A 264 -7.07 -3.48 0.59
CA ALA A 264 -7.84 -4.69 0.89
C ALA A 264 -7.33 -5.41 2.15
N TYR A 265 -6.01 -5.58 2.26
CA TYR A 265 -5.38 -6.22 3.41
C TYR A 265 -5.55 -5.41 4.69
N ASN A 266 -5.32 -4.09 4.63
CA ASN A 266 -5.50 -3.23 5.79
C ASN A 266 -6.97 -3.11 6.19
N ARG A 267 -7.90 -3.16 5.22
CA ARG A 267 -9.33 -3.30 5.52
C ARG A 267 -9.59 -4.54 6.36
N SER A 268 -9.08 -5.72 5.98
CA SER A 268 -9.31 -6.93 6.78
C SER A 268 -8.75 -6.82 8.20
N ILE A 269 -7.59 -6.19 8.38
CA ILE A 269 -6.99 -5.97 9.71
C ILE A 269 -7.86 -5.03 10.56
N ILE A 270 -8.33 -3.92 9.96
CA ILE A 270 -9.19 -2.95 10.63
C ILE A 270 -10.53 -3.60 11.00
N ASP A 271 -11.12 -4.36 10.08
CA ASP A 271 -12.39 -5.06 10.30
C ASP A 271 -12.24 -6.05 11.47
N GLU A 272 -11.22 -6.91 11.45
CA GLU A 272 -10.92 -7.87 12.53
C GLU A 272 -10.69 -7.18 13.88
N TYR A 273 -9.95 -6.07 13.88
CA TYR A 273 -9.66 -5.32 15.11
C TYR A 273 -10.91 -4.69 15.70
N ILE A 274 -11.72 -4.02 14.88
CA ILE A 274 -12.94 -3.34 15.33
C ILE A 274 -13.95 -4.36 15.83
N ASP A 275 -14.14 -5.47 15.11
CA ASP A 275 -15.10 -6.52 15.50
C ASP A 275 -14.73 -7.17 16.84
N ARG A 276 -13.44 -7.26 17.17
CA ARG A 276 -12.98 -7.81 18.47
C ARG A 276 -13.02 -6.82 19.62
N ASN A 277 -12.70 -5.56 19.37
CA ASN A 277 -12.43 -4.58 20.43
C ASN A 277 -13.56 -3.54 20.62
N VAL A 278 -14.48 -3.41 19.66
CA VAL A 278 -15.54 -2.40 19.68
C VAL A 278 -16.90 -3.08 19.73
N ILE A 279 -17.40 -3.27 20.96
CA ILE A 279 -18.69 -3.87 21.24
C ILE A 279 -19.65 -2.74 21.68
N GLY A 280 -20.56 -2.32 20.79
CA GLY A 280 -21.45 -1.19 21.04
C GLY A 280 -20.77 0.19 21.00
N SER A 281 -21.54 1.27 21.22
CA SER A 281 -21.05 2.67 21.30
C SER A 281 -20.22 3.15 20.09
N ARG A 282 -20.42 2.57 18.90
CA ARG A 282 -19.71 2.96 17.65
C ARG A 282 -19.89 4.45 17.34
N ARG A 283 -21.07 5.00 17.63
CA ARG A 283 -21.37 6.42 17.42
C ARG A 283 -20.50 7.34 18.28
N ASP A 284 -20.31 7.01 19.56
CA ASP A 284 -19.48 7.81 20.47
C ASP A 284 -18.00 7.67 20.11
N LEU A 285 -17.59 6.50 19.61
CA LEU A 285 -16.28 6.33 18.99
C LEU A 285 -16.15 7.22 17.75
N VAL A 286 -17.07 7.19 16.79
CA VAL A 286 -17.04 8.03 15.59
C VAL A 286 -16.96 9.52 15.94
N ARG A 287 -17.82 10.01 16.84
CA ARG A 287 -17.78 11.41 17.31
C ARG A 287 -16.43 11.75 17.94
N ARG A 288 -15.93 10.89 18.83
CA ARG A 288 -14.61 11.08 19.43
C ARG A 288 -13.49 11.07 18.38
N LEU A 289 -13.60 10.29 17.30
CA LEU A 289 -12.59 10.30 16.24
C LEU A 289 -12.68 11.57 15.40
N LEU A 290 -13.89 12.00 15.04
CA LEU A 290 -14.12 13.17 14.22
C LEU A 290 -13.75 14.47 14.95
N ASP A 291 -14.14 14.60 16.22
CA ASP A 291 -13.97 15.84 16.99
C ASP A 291 -12.73 15.82 17.89
N GLY A 292 -12.31 14.63 18.35
CA GLY A 292 -11.20 14.48 19.29
C GLY A 292 -9.82 14.27 18.65
N LEU A 293 -9.75 13.92 17.36
CA LEU A 293 -8.47 13.86 16.65
C LEU A 293 -8.12 15.23 16.08
N GLU A 294 -7.04 15.81 16.58
CA GLU A 294 -6.58 17.14 16.21
C GLU A 294 -5.27 17.08 15.41
N PHE A 295 -5.16 17.94 14.41
CA PHE A 295 -4.00 18.05 13.53
C PHE A 295 -3.48 19.48 13.50
N SER A 296 -2.18 19.61 13.24
CA SER A 296 -1.59 20.89 12.83
C SER A 296 -1.58 20.92 11.30
N VAL A 297 -2.35 21.79 10.66
CA VAL A 297 -2.52 21.77 9.21
C VAL A 297 -1.85 22.99 8.58
N LEU A 298 -0.87 22.73 7.73
CA LEU A 298 -0.19 23.75 6.93
C LEU A 298 -0.88 23.83 5.56
N PHE A 299 -1.48 24.97 5.28
CA PHE A 299 -2.10 25.29 3.99
C PHE A 299 -1.12 26.07 3.13
N LEU A 300 -0.88 25.58 1.92
CA LEU A 300 -0.18 26.30 0.86
C LEU A 300 -1.24 26.91 -0.07
N ASN A 301 -1.45 28.22 0.04
CA ASN A 301 -2.45 28.98 -0.73
C ASN A 301 -1.78 29.65 -1.93
N THR A 302 -1.13 28.86 -2.78
CA THR A 302 -0.41 29.34 -3.95
C THR A 302 -0.71 28.44 -5.12
N ASP A 303 -0.83 29.00 -6.32
CA ASP A 303 -0.95 28.17 -7.54
C ASP A 303 0.42 27.60 -7.95
N ASN A 304 1.49 27.96 -7.24
CA ASN A 304 2.84 27.50 -7.51
C ASN A 304 3.11 26.08 -6.98
N MET A 305 3.12 25.11 -7.89
CA MET A 305 3.46 23.70 -7.60
C MET A 305 4.90 23.49 -7.07
N ASP A 306 5.84 24.42 -7.29
CA ASP A 306 7.21 24.27 -6.78
C ASP A 306 7.30 24.38 -5.26
N LEU A 307 6.44 25.21 -4.67
CA LEU A 307 6.35 25.31 -3.21
C LEU A 307 5.82 23.99 -2.63
N ALA A 308 4.73 23.47 -3.22
CA ALA A 308 4.15 22.19 -2.85
C ALA A 308 5.18 21.05 -2.88
N TYR A 309 6.01 21.00 -3.92
CA TYR A 309 7.08 20.02 -4.04
C TYR A 309 8.19 20.22 -3.01
N THR A 310 8.58 21.46 -2.71
CA THR A 310 9.61 21.75 -1.70
C THR A 310 9.18 21.23 -0.33
N PHE A 311 7.89 21.38 0.01
CA PHE A 311 7.32 20.79 1.23
C PHE A 311 7.26 19.26 1.15
N PHE A 312 6.84 18.69 0.01
CA PHE A 312 6.82 17.24 -0.21
C PHE A 312 8.20 16.60 0.02
N SER A 313 9.28 17.20 -0.49
CA SER A 313 10.62 16.63 -0.39
C SER A 313 11.24 16.75 1.01
N ASN A 314 10.86 17.77 1.78
CA ASN A 314 11.55 18.12 3.03
C ASN A 314 10.78 17.73 4.31
N GLU A 315 9.44 17.72 4.30
CA GLU A 315 8.64 17.58 5.53
C GLU A 315 8.23 16.14 5.87
N ASN A 316 8.58 15.13 5.07
CA ASN A 316 8.24 13.73 5.35
C ASN A 316 9.08 13.14 6.51
N SER A 317 8.92 13.71 7.70
CA SER A 317 9.76 13.52 8.89
C SER A 317 9.17 12.59 9.96
N ARG A 318 7.85 12.31 9.91
CA ARG A 318 7.14 11.48 10.92
C ARG A 318 6.52 10.18 10.39
N GLY A 319 6.60 9.94 9.08
CA GLY A 319 6.02 8.76 8.41
C GLY A 319 7.05 7.83 7.78
N LYS A 320 6.60 6.98 6.84
CA LYS A 320 7.50 6.20 5.98
C LYS A 320 8.24 7.17 5.05
N ALA A 321 9.57 7.21 5.12
CA ALA A 321 10.41 8.09 4.30
C ALA A 321 10.12 7.93 2.80
N LEU A 322 10.32 9.00 2.02
CA LEU A 322 10.27 8.93 0.56
C LEU A 322 11.53 8.23 0.04
N SER A 323 11.35 7.34 -0.92
CA SER A 323 12.48 6.81 -1.69
C SER A 323 12.99 7.83 -2.71
N ASP A 324 14.21 7.62 -3.22
CA ASP A 324 14.73 8.37 -4.36
C ASP A 324 13.74 8.41 -5.54
N PHE A 325 13.05 7.30 -5.79
CA PHE A 325 12.13 7.16 -6.92
C PHE A 325 10.80 7.88 -6.67
N ASP A 326 10.34 7.99 -5.42
CA ASP A 326 9.17 8.81 -5.06
C ASP A 326 9.47 10.30 -5.32
N LEU A 327 10.66 10.75 -4.91
CA LEU A 327 11.11 12.13 -5.12
C LEU A 327 11.28 12.43 -6.61
N LEU A 328 11.90 11.52 -7.38
CA LEU A 328 12.05 11.69 -8.83
C LEU A 328 10.71 11.74 -9.56
N LYS A 329 9.74 10.88 -9.19
CA LYS A 329 8.37 10.93 -9.74
C LYS A 329 7.79 12.33 -9.57
N ALA A 330 7.78 12.82 -8.34
CA ALA A 330 7.23 14.13 -8.03
C ALA A 330 8.03 15.26 -8.70
N HIS A 331 9.36 15.17 -8.74
CA HIS A 331 10.22 16.16 -9.37
C HIS A 331 9.85 16.37 -10.82
N HIS A 332 9.73 15.27 -11.55
CA HIS A 332 9.56 15.27 -13.00
C HIS A 332 8.12 15.51 -13.44
N LEU A 333 7.12 15.13 -12.65
CA LEU A 333 5.72 15.45 -12.95
C LEU A 333 5.43 16.95 -12.96
N ARG A 334 6.19 17.77 -12.21
CA ARG A 334 6.04 19.24 -12.24
C ARG A 334 6.25 19.88 -13.61
N TYR A 335 7.04 19.24 -14.45
CA TYR A 335 7.33 19.72 -15.80
C TYR A 335 6.28 19.24 -16.82
N VAL A 336 5.27 18.47 -16.39
CA VAL A 336 4.19 17.97 -17.24
C VAL A 336 2.98 18.89 -17.07
N ILE A 337 2.65 19.63 -18.13
CA ILE A 337 1.56 20.63 -18.11
C ILE A 337 0.18 19.95 -18.25
N ASP A 338 0.10 18.85 -19.00
CA ASP A 338 -1.17 18.16 -19.25
C ASP A 338 -1.47 17.13 -18.15
N ASP A 339 -2.56 17.33 -17.41
CA ASP A 339 -2.96 16.48 -16.28
C ASP A 339 -3.17 15.02 -16.69
N ARG A 340 -3.72 14.76 -17.88
CA ARG A 340 -3.96 13.39 -18.36
C ARG A 340 -2.64 12.69 -18.65
N GLN A 341 -1.67 13.41 -19.21
CA GLN A 341 -0.32 12.91 -19.41
C GLN A 341 0.37 12.67 -18.06
N ALA A 342 0.23 13.58 -17.10
CA ALA A 342 0.78 13.43 -15.75
C ALA A 342 0.21 12.18 -15.06
N GLU A 343 -1.10 11.97 -15.12
CA GLU A 343 -1.78 10.76 -14.62
C GLU A 343 -1.26 9.48 -15.28
N TYR A 344 -1.12 9.49 -16.62
CA TYR A 344 -0.61 8.35 -17.37
C TYR A 344 0.83 7.99 -16.98
N LEU A 345 1.71 8.99 -16.88
CA LEU A 345 3.11 8.81 -16.49
C LEU A 345 3.24 8.34 -15.04
N ALA A 346 2.47 8.95 -14.12
CA ALA A 346 2.42 8.57 -12.73
C ALA A 346 1.99 7.11 -12.55
N LYS A 347 0.95 6.68 -13.28
CA LYS A 347 0.47 5.30 -13.24
C LYS A 347 1.54 4.32 -13.70
N HIS A 348 2.18 4.57 -14.84
CA HIS A 348 3.24 3.69 -15.35
C HIS A 348 4.47 3.65 -14.43
N TRP A 349 4.78 4.76 -13.77
CA TRP A 349 5.81 4.80 -12.74
C TRP A 349 5.45 3.93 -11.54
N ASP A 350 4.22 4.05 -11.04
CA ASP A 350 3.74 3.24 -9.92
C ASP A 350 3.68 1.75 -10.28
N ASP A 351 3.32 1.40 -11.52
CA ASP A 351 3.34 0.02 -12.02
C ASP A 351 4.78 -0.53 -12.08
N MET A 352 5.77 0.29 -12.46
CA MET A 352 7.19 -0.08 -12.41
C MET A 352 7.67 -0.30 -10.97
N LEU A 353 7.22 0.55 -10.05
CA LEU A 353 7.54 0.43 -8.62
C LEU A 353 6.71 -0.61 -7.88
N SER A 354 5.68 -1.19 -8.51
CA SER A 354 4.78 -2.20 -7.94
C SER A 354 5.46 -3.54 -7.63
N GLN A 355 6.78 -3.63 -7.84
CA GLN A 355 7.61 -4.75 -7.45
C GLN A 355 8.59 -4.36 -6.34
N ALA A 356 8.59 -3.11 -5.88
CA ALA A 356 9.51 -2.58 -4.89
C ALA A 356 9.17 -3.10 -3.48
N SER A 357 10.21 -3.43 -2.72
CA SER A 357 10.14 -3.85 -1.33
C SER A 357 10.62 -2.72 -0.41
N GLU A 358 10.17 -2.68 0.84
CA GLU A 358 10.72 -1.73 1.84
C GLU A 358 12.20 -2.01 2.15
N LYS A 359 12.65 -3.26 2.00
CA LYS A 359 14.05 -3.61 2.23
C LYS A 359 14.88 -3.19 1.02
N TYR A 360 15.77 -2.23 1.21
CA TYR A 360 16.73 -1.79 0.19
C TYR A 360 17.40 -2.99 -0.52
N GLU A 361 17.83 -3.99 0.26
CA GLU A 361 18.42 -5.23 -0.26
C GLU A 361 17.50 -6.02 -1.21
N ALA A 362 16.18 -5.98 -0.98
CA ALA A 362 15.20 -6.65 -1.84
C ALA A 362 14.88 -5.83 -3.11
N ASN A 363 15.23 -4.54 -3.13
CA ASN A 363 15.18 -3.71 -4.34
C ASN A 363 16.44 -3.80 -5.20
N LEU A 364 17.58 -4.20 -4.62
CA LEU A 364 18.84 -4.32 -5.35
C LEU A 364 18.77 -5.25 -6.57
N SER A 365 17.81 -6.17 -6.62
CA SER A 365 17.62 -7.08 -7.76
C SER A 365 16.55 -6.62 -8.76
N LYS A 366 15.84 -5.52 -8.47
CA LYS A 366 14.71 -5.07 -9.30
C LYS A 366 15.21 -4.39 -10.58
N PRO A 367 14.51 -4.57 -11.71
CA PRO A 367 14.93 -4.02 -13.00
C PRO A 367 15.19 -2.51 -12.98
N TYR A 368 14.30 -1.72 -12.38
CA TYR A 368 14.45 -0.27 -12.30
C TYR A 368 15.66 0.15 -11.46
N TYR A 369 15.94 -0.57 -10.38
CA TYR A 369 17.08 -0.27 -9.51
C TYR A 369 18.41 -0.67 -10.15
N ARG A 370 18.49 -1.89 -10.69
CA ARG A 370 19.68 -2.41 -11.38
C ARG A 370 20.06 -1.53 -12.57
N SER A 371 19.08 -1.17 -13.39
CA SER A 371 19.30 -0.30 -14.54
C SER A 371 19.71 1.11 -14.11
N LEU A 372 18.82 1.88 -13.47
CA LEU A 372 19.04 3.30 -13.17
C LEU A 372 19.87 3.53 -11.91
N GLY A 373 19.47 2.91 -10.80
CA GLY A 373 20.07 3.14 -9.49
C GLY A 373 21.50 2.60 -9.34
N LEU A 374 21.89 1.66 -10.21
CA LEU A 374 23.20 1.00 -10.17
C LEU A 374 24.00 1.21 -11.45
N TYR A 375 23.56 0.66 -12.60
CA TYR A 375 24.42 0.64 -13.79
C TYR A 375 24.53 2.02 -14.44
N VAL A 376 23.41 2.62 -14.84
CA VAL A 376 23.40 3.96 -15.47
C VAL A 376 24.01 4.99 -14.53
N PHE A 377 23.70 4.92 -13.22
CA PHE A 377 24.28 5.81 -12.22
C PHE A 377 25.82 5.73 -12.21
N ARG A 378 26.38 4.52 -12.14
CA ARG A 378 27.84 4.32 -12.16
C ARG A 378 28.47 4.78 -13.47
N LEU A 379 27.83 4.49 -14.60
CA LEU A 379 28.33 4.91 -15.92
C LEU A 379 28.42 6.43 -16.00
N ARG A 380 27.43 7.16 -15.49
CA ARG A 380 27.44 8.63 -15.42
C ARG A 380 28.58 9.15 -14.55
N LYS A 381 28.71 8.61 -13.33
CA LYS A 381 29.80 9.00 -12.42
C LYS A 381 31.19 8.72 -13.00
N TRP A 382 31.38 7.56 -13.64
CA TRP A 382 32.65 7.23 -14.29
C TRP A 382 32.96 8.10 -15.51
N MET A 383 31.95 8.45 -16.32
CA MET A 383 32.14 9.38 -17.45
C MET A 383 32.55 10.79 -16.99
N ASN A 384 32.03 11.24 -15.85
CA ASN A 384 32.33 12.56 -15.30
C ASN A 384 33.55 12.57 -14.35
N HIS A 385 34.19 11.42 -14.11
CA HIS A 385 35.27 11.26 -13.14
C HIS A 385 34.88 11.70 -11.71
N GLU A 386 33.64 11.43 -11.32
CA GLU A 386 33.09 11.78 -10.01
C GLU A 386 33.18 10.61 -9.03
N THR A 387 33.46 10.91 -7.77
CA THR A 387 33.38 9.95 -6.66
C THR A 387 32.03 10.06 -5.96
N TRP A 388 31.57 8.95 -5.37
CA TRP A 388 30.30 8.92 -4.65
C TRP A 388 30.33 7.88 -3.53
N ASP A 389 29.35 7.95 -2.64
CA ASP A 389 29.05 6.92 -1.65
C ASP A 389 27.79 6.18 -2.07
N ASP A 390 27.88 4.85 -2.24
CA ASP A 390 26.75 4.03 -2.65
C ASP A 390 25.64 3.93 -1.59
N PHE A 391 25.94 4.30 -0.35
CA PHE A 391 25.01 4.32 0.77
C PHE A 391 24.51 5.73 1.12
N ALA A 392 24.94 6.75 0.36
CA ALA A 392 24.44 8.11 0.56
C ALA A 392 22.93 8.18 0.29
N ALA A 393 22.21 8.81 1.22
CA ALA A 393 20.80 9.11 1.05
C ALA A 393 20.59 10.03 -0.17
N TYR A 394 19.52 9.78 -0.91
CA TYR A 394 19.08 10.59 -2.04
C TYR A 394 20.08 10.67 -3.23
N LYS A 395 21.04 9.74 -3.32
CA LYS A 395 22.07 9.76 -4.38
C LYS A 395 21.47 9.64 -5.78
N ILE A 396 20.43 8.81 -5.94
CA ILE A 396 19.79 8.54 -7.23
C ILE A 396 18.95 9.75 -7.60
N LYS A 397 18.19 10.29 -6.65
CA LYS A 397 17.43 11.52 -6.83
C LYS A 397 18.35 12.63 -7.35
N ASN A 398 19.45 12.92 -6.65
CA ASN A 398 20.34 14.03 -7.00
C ASN A 398 20.98 13.88 -8.40
N GLU A 399 21.28 12.65 -8.83
CA GLU A 399 21.87 12.41 -10.15
C GLU A 399 20.90 12.62 -11.30
N TYR A 400 19.61 12.33 -11.07
CA TYR A 400 18.58 12.33 -12.12
C TYR A 400 17.59 13.48 -11.99
N GLU A 401 17.90 14.52 -11.22
CA GLU A 401 17.11 15.76 -11.25
C GLU A 401 17.23 16.43 -12.63
N ALA A 402 16.16 17.15 -13.00
CA ALA A 402 16.16 17.96 -14.21
C ALA A 402 17.31 18.98 -14.16
N ALA A 403 18.10 19.00 -15.23
CA ALA A 403 19.14 19.97 -15.47
C ALA A 403 18.53 21.36 -15.70
N PRO A 404 19.23 22.44 -15.30
CA PRO A 404 18.76 23.79 -15.54
C PRO A 404 18.65 24.06 -17.05
N ILE A 405 17.51 24.61 -17.46
CA ILE A 405 17.24 25.00 -18.85
C ILE A 405 17.25 26.53 -19.00
N VAL A 406 17.65 27.00 -20.18
CA VAL A 406 17.53 28.41 -20.58
C VAL A 406 16.19 28.58 -21.28
N ALA A 407 15.29 29.39 -20.73
CA ALA A 407 13.89 29.45 -21.18
C ALA A 407 13.74 29.85 -22.67
N GLU A 408 14.66 30.65 -23.19
CA GLU A 408 14.69 31.09 -24.58
C GLU A 408 15.12 29.99 -25.57
N ILE A 409 15.75 28.93 -25.08
CA ILE A 409 16.28 27.83 -25.89
C ILE A 409 15.75 26.52 -25.31
N PRO A 410 14.60 26.02 -25.80
CA PRO A 410 14.10 24.74 -25.34
C PRO A 410 15.14 23.65 -25.65
N PRO A 411 15.26 22.61 -24.82
CA PRO A 411 16.10 21.47 -25.12
C PRO A 411 15.63 20.78 -26.40
N PHE A 412 16.58 20.27 -27.19
CA PHE A 412 16.30 19.50 -28.40
C PHE A 412 17.47 18.53 -28.68
N GLY A 413 17.17 17.46 -29.41
CA GLY A 413 18.20 16.52 -29.90
C GLY A 413 18.49 15.38 -28.93
N GLU A 414 17.49 15.00 -28.14
CA GLU A 414 17.52 13.92 -27.18
C GLU A 414 17.85 12.59 -27.87
N GLN A 415 18.89 11.91 -27.38
CA GLN A 415 19.37 10.62 -27.89
C GLN A 415 19.12 9.48 -26.89
N PHE A 416 18.71 9.83 -25.67
CA PHE A 416 18.54 8.91 -24.55
C PHE A 416 19.83 8.13 -24.24
N GLY A 417 20.98 8.81 -24.38
CA GLY A 417 22.27 8.30 -23.95
C GLY A 417 22.37 8.32 -22.42
N PHE A 418 23.09 7.37 -21.81
CA PHE A 418 23.17 7.30 -20.35
C PHE A 418 23.81 8.54 -19.73
N ASN A 419 24.65 9.28 -20.47
CA ASN A 419 25.36 10.49 -20.04
C ASN A 419 24.63 11.79 -20.42
N GLU A 420 23.43 11.72 -20.99
CA GLU A 420 22.65 12.89 -21.39
C GLU A 420 22.15 13.69 -20.17
N SER A 421 22.06 15.01 -20.29
CA SER A 421 21.39 15.84 -19.29
C SER A 421 19.89 15.53 -19.25
N ILE A 422 19.30 15.47 -18.06
CA ILE A 422 17.88 15.18 -17.91
C ILE A 422 17.08 16.47 -18.06
N GLN A 423 16.17 16.57 -19.03
CA GLN A 423 15.34 17.77 -19.21
C GLN A 423 14.22 17.86 -18.16
N GLY A 424 13.72 16.72 -17.71
CA GLY A 424 12.55 16.60 -16.87
C GLY A 424 11.24 16.46 -17.64
N GLY A 425 10.14 16.25 -16.93
CA GLY A 425 8.85 15.97 -17.57
C GLY A 425 8.84 14.63 -18.27
N ALA A 426 8.11 14.54 -19.39
CA ALA A 426 7.96 13.31 -20.17
C ALA A 426 9.29 12.70 -20.63
N HIS A 427 10.33 13.54 -20.85
CA HIS A 427 11.67 13.08 -21.22
C HIS A 427 12.25 12.12 -20.19
N PHE A 428 12.20 12.47 -18.90
CA PHE A 428 12.74 11.62 -17.84
C PHE A 428 12.03 10.27 -17.75
N PHE A 429 10.70 10.26 -17.84
CA PHE A 429 9.93 9.01 -17.83
C PHE A 429 10.26 8.13 -19.03
N ALA A 430 10.45 8.72 -20.21
CA ALA A 430 10.89 8.00 -21.41
C ALA A 430 12.33 7.46 -21.26
N PHE A 431 13.25 8.26 -20.71
CA PHE A 431 14.61 7.87 -20.38
C PHE A 431 14.62 6.63 -19.47
N VAL A 432 13.89 6.69 -18.35
CA VAL A 432 13.78 5.59 -17.40
C VAL A 432 13.23 4.33 -18.08
N LYS A 433 12.12 4.46 -18.83
CA LYS A 433 11.48 3.35 -19.55
C LYS A 433 12.42 2.70 -20.57
N GLN A 434 13.27 3.47 -21.23
CA GLN A 434 14.25 2.94 -22.16
C GLN A 434 15.30 2.09 -21.46
N PHE A 435 15.90 2.58 -20.37
CA PHE A 435 16.94 1.83 -19.65
C PHE A 435 16.38 0.61 -18.93
N THR A 436 15.18 0.69 -18.36
CA THR A 436 14.52 -0.46 -17.74
C THR A 436 14.21 -1.54 -18.78
N GLY A 437 13.63 -1.18 -19.93
CA GLY A 437 13.35 -2.12 -21.01
C GLY A 437 14.62 -2.74 -21.62
N ARG A 438 15.69 -1.96 -21.80
CA ARG A 438 17.00 -2.49 -22.23
C ARG A 438 17.59 -3.44 -21.21
N PHE A 439 17.48 -3.14 -19.92
CA PHE A 439 17.94 -4.01 -18.86
C PHE A 439 17.14 -5.31 -18.79
N GLU A 440 15.82 -5.28 -18.98
CA GLU A 440 15.00 -6.50 -18.99
C GLU A 440 15.48 -7.49 -20.07
N LEU A 441 15.76 -7.00 -21.28
CA LEU A 441 16.34 -7.81 -22.35
C LEU A 441 17.75 -8.29 -22.00
N PHE A 442 18.60 -7.41 -21.46
CA PHE A 442 19.96 -7.76 -21.02
C PHE A 442 19.96 -8.83 -19.91
N SER A 443 19.01 -8.79 -18.98
CA SER A 443 18.92 -9.73 -17.86
C SER A 443 18.58 -11.16 -18.30
N GLN A 444 18.01 -11.31 -19.49
CA GLN A 444 17.68 -12.61 -20.10
C GLN A 444 18.86 -13.24 -20.85
N THR A 445 19.97 -12.51 -20.97
CA THR A 445 21.16 -12.99 -21.70
C THR A 445 21.86 -14.11 -20.94
N HIS A 446 22.52 -15.00 -21.67
CA HIS A 446 23.25 -16.11 -21.05
C HIS A 446 24.44 -15.59 -20.25
N GLU A 447 25.06 -14.52 -20.74
CA GLU A 447 26.16 -13.78 -20.16
C GLU A 447 25.80 -13.21 -18.79
N TYR A 448 24.67 -12.49 -18.70
CA TYR A 448 24.15 -11.97 -17.44
C TYR A 448 23.83 -13.09 -16.44
N GLN A 449 23.13 -14.13 -16.89
CA GLN A 449 22.78 -15.27 -16.05
C GLN A 449 24.00 -16.07 -15.58
N ALA A 450 25.06 -16.14 -16.39
CA ALA A 450 26.29 -16.86 -16.05
C ALA A 450 27.08 -16.12 -14.97
N ILE A 451 27.25 -14.80 -15.09
CA ILE A 451 27.97 -14.01 -14.09
C ILE A 451 27.19 -13.92 -12.76
N HIS A 452 25.86 -13.98 -12.80
CA HIS A 452 25.02 -14.05 -11.59
C HIS A 452 25.20 -15.35 -10.79
N ARG A 453 25.79 -16.40 -11.36
CA ARG A 453 26.15 -17.62 -10.60
C ARG A 453 27.40 -17.42 -9.73
N VAL A 454 28.12 -16.32 -9.93
CA VAL A 454 29.28 -15.91 -9.13
C VAL A 454 28.78 -15.15 -7.89
N ASP A 455 28.11 -15.87 -6.99
CA ASP A 455 27.57 -15.31 -5.74
C ASP A 455 28.30 -15.85 -4.50
N GLY A 456 28.71 -14.93 -3.61
CA GLY A 456 29.37 -15.24 -2.34
C GLY A 456 30.24 -14.12 -1.75
N ARG A 457 30.17 -13.88 -0.43
CA ARG A 457 30.96 -12.87 0.32
C ARG A 457 31.01 -11.49 -0.35
N THR A 458 32.18 -11.05 -0.83
CA THR A 458 32.41 -9.75 -1.49
C THR A 458 32.42 -9.86 -3.02
N HIS A 459 32.10 -11.02 -3.59
CA HIS A 459 32.22 -11.29 -5.02
C HIS A 459 31.16 -10.52 -5.82
N TRP A 460 30.02 -10.23 -5.20
CA TRP A 460 28.97 -9.40 -5.78
C TRP A 460 29.44 -7.97 -6.11
N TRP A 461 30.44 -7.42 -5.41
CA TRP A 461 31.03 -6.11 -5.75
C TRP A 461 31.66 -6.12 -7.14
N PHE A 462 32.45 -7.15 -7.43
CA PHE A 462 33.12 -7.32 -8.72
C PHE A 462 32.13 -7.67 -9.82
N ARG A 463 31.15 -8.54 -9.50
CA ARG A 463 30.04 -8.85 -10.40
C ARG A 463 29.33 -7.58 -10.85
N ASP A 464 28.89 -6.73 -9.92
CA ASP A 464 28.11 -5.54 -10.26
C ASP A 464 28.93 -4.54 -11.11
N VAL A 465 30.25 -4.47 -10.91
CA VAL A 465 31.16 -3.65 -11.76
C VAL A 465 31.27 -4.24 -13.17
N ILE A 466 31.48 -5.55 -13.29
CA ILE A 466 31.53 -6.25 -14.59
C ILE A 466 30.21 -6.05 -15.33
N GLU A 467 29.08 -6.22 -14.65
CA GLU A 467 27.74 -6.04 -15.21
C GLU A 467 27.50 -4.61 -15.67
N THR A 468 28.02 -3.61 -14.93
CA THR A 468 27.89 -2.21 -15.32
C THR A 468 28.58 -1.95 -16.66
N PHE A 469 29.82 -2.42 -16.85
CA PHE A 469 30.52 -2.28 -18.14
C PHE A 469 29.90 -3.13 -19.25
N LEU A 470 29.46 -4.34 -18.92
CA LEU A 470 28.80 -5.21 -19.88
C LEU A 470 27.45 -4.61 -20.34
N PHE A 471 26.73 -3.95 -19.44
CA PHE A 471 25.52 -3.22 -19.77
C PHE A 471 25.81 -2.01 -20.67
N ALA A 472 26.89 -1.26 -20.42
CA ALA A 472 27.33 -0.19 -21.34
C ALA A 472 27.62 -0.72 -22.75
N TYR A 473 28.32 -1.86 -22.84
CA TYR A 473 28.55 -2.53 -24.12
C TYR A 473 27.23 -2.92 -24.79
N TYR A 474 26.33 -3.54 -24.04
CA TYR A 474 25.01 -3.97 -24.53
C TYR A 474 24.15 -2.80 -25.01
N LEU A 475 24.16 -1.66 -24.30
CA LEU A 475 23.42 -0.47 -24.70
C LEU A 475 23.85 0.02 -26.09
N LYS A 476 25.13 -0.13 -26.43
CA LYS A 476 25.70 0.36 -27.68
C LYS A 476 25.68 -0.67 -28.81
N PHE A 477 25.97 -1.93 -28.52
CA PHE A 477 26.19 -2.99 -29.53
C PHE A 477 25.24 -4.18 -29.41
N GLY A 478 24.37 -4.21 -28.40
CA GLY A 478 23.45 -5.31 -28.17
C GLY A 478 24.17 -6.62 -27.83
N MET A 479 23.78 -7.70 -28.50
CA MET A 479 24.24 -9.07 -28.21
C MET A 479 25.48 -9.49 -28.98
N GLU A 480 25.92 -8.69 -29.95
CA GLU A 480 27.05 -9.04 -30.80
C GLU A 480 28.32 -9.19 -29.96
N TYR A 481 28.96 -10.35 -29.99
CA TYR A 481 30.20 -10.65 -29.24
C TYR A 481 30.15 -10.33 -27.72
N LEU A 482 28.95 -10.39 -27.12
CA LEU A 482 28.75 -10.09 -25.70
C LEU A 482 29.54 -11.05 -24.79
N SER A 483 29.66 -12.31 -25.21
CA SER A 483 30.47 -13.34 -24.54
C SER A 483 31.95 -12.95 -24.46
N GLU A 484 32.55 -12.49 -25.55
CA GLU A 484 33.94 -12.01 -25.59
C GLU A 484 34.14 -10.76 -24.75
N ALA A 485 33.20 -9.81 -24.83
CA ALA A 485 33.21 -8.60 -24.01
C ALA A 485 33.19 -8.96 -22.52
N LEU A 486 32.31 -9.88 -22.11
CA LEU A 486 32.23 -10.38 -20.74
C LEU A 486 33.56 -10.97 -20.28
N VAL A 487 34.21 -11.80 -21.10
CA VAL A 487 35.51 -12.40 -20.75
C VAL A 487 36.60 -11.34 -20.60
N GLY A 488 36.70 -10.40 -21.56
CA GLY A 488 37.70 -9.33 -21.53
C GLY A 488 37.52 -8.41 -20.32
N ILE A 489 36.29 -7.93 -20.10
CA ILE A 489 35.93 -7.07 -18.96
C ILE A 489 36.18 -7.80 -17.64
N SER A 490 35.72 -9.06 -17.51
CA SER A 490 35.92 -9.85 -16.30
C SER A 490 37.40 -9.99 -15.99
N LYS A 491 38.24 -10.27 -16.99
CA LYS A 491 39.68 -10.44 -16.77
C LYS A 491 40.34 -9.17 -16.22
N ILE A 492 39.99 -8.00 -16.76
CA ILE A 492 40.52 -6.71 -16.31
C ILE A 492 40.02 -6.40 -14.90
N VAL A 493 38.71 -6.51 -14.64
CA VAL A 493 38.12 -6.18 -13.33
C VAL A 493 38.63 -7.13 -12.23
N LEU A 494 38.85 -8.40 -12.54
CA LEU A 494 39.42 -9.35 -11.59
C LEU A 494 40.88 -9.05 -11.24
N GLN A 495 41.62 -8.33 -12.09
CA GLN A 495 42.98 -7.91 -11.78
C GLN A 495 43.02 -6.96 -10.57
N PHE A 496 42.01 -6.10 -10.41
CA PHE A 496 41.88 -5.22 -9.24
C PHE A 496 41.86 -5.98 -7.92
N ARG A 497 41.33 -7.23 -7.94
CA ARG A 497 41.32 -8.09 -6.76
C ARG A 497 42.71 -8.61 -6.40
N VAL A 498 43.56 -8.82 -7.40
CA VAL A 498 44.91 -9.38 -7.28
C VAL A 498 45.89 -8.33 -6.76
N GLU A 499 45.69 -7.07 -7.10
CA GLU A 499 46.57 -5.95 -6.75
C GLU A 499 46.61 -5.62 -5.25
N TYR A 500 45.56 -5.97 -4.50
CA TYR A 500 45.46 -5.61 -3.07
C TYR A 500 45.17 -6.77 -2.12
N ALA A 501 45.83 -6.70 -0.95
CA ALA A 501 45.75 -7.72 0.09
C ALA A 501 44.37 -7.84 0.75
N ARG A 502 43.52 -6.81 0.70
CA ARG A 502 42.13 -6.77 1.19
C ARG A 502 41.26 -6.12 0.11
N ALA A 503 40.05 -6.66 -0.08
CA ALA A 503 39.06 -6.01 -0.94
C ALA A 503 38.56 -4.73 -0.25
N ASN A 504 38.54 -3.63 -0.99
CA ASN A 504 37.97 -2.36 -0.55
C ASN A 504 37.02 -1.89 -1.65
N TYR A 505 35.80 -1.55 -1.26
CA TYR A 505 34.72 -1.26 -2.19
C TYR A 505 34.92 0.07 -2.93
N ASP A 506 35.23 1.15 -2.22
CA ASP A 506 35.42 2.47 -2.80
C ASP A 506 36.58 2.49 -3.79
N ARG A 507 37.69 1.81 -3.44
CA ARG A 507 38.84 1.65 -4.35
C ARG A 507 38.49 0.84 -5.58
N LEU A 508 37.67 -0.20 -5.45
CA LEU A 508 37.22 -0.97 -6.62
C LEU A 508 36.44 -0.07 -7.59
N LEU A 509 35.56 0.79 -7.08
CA LEU A 509 34.80 1.73 -7.91
C LEU A 509 35.69 2.80 -8.55
N GLU A 510 36.69 3.31 -7.82
CA GLU A 510 37.68 4.25 -8.34
C GLU A 510 38.54 3.62 -9.46
N GLN A 511 39.05 2.40 -9.23
CA GLN A 511 39.82 1.66 -10.24
C GLN A 511 38.98 1.32 -11.47
N ALA A 512 37.72 0.96 -11.29
CA ALA A 512 36.80 0.73 -12.39
C ALA A 512 36.66 1.99 -13.25
N GLY A 513 36.45 3.16 -12.65
CA GLY A 513 36.37 4.44 -13.37
C GLY A 513 37.65 4.77 -14.15
N HIS A 514 38.82 4.44 -13.60
CA HIS A 514 40.13 4.66 -14.25
C HIS A 514 40.60 3.52 -15.17
N SER A 515 39.82 2.44 -15.31
CA SER A 515 40.19 1.26 -16.09
C SER A 515 40.35 1.52 -17.60
N GLY A 516 39.77 2.61 -18.10
CA GLY A 516 39.70 2.91 -19.53
C GLY A 516 38.71 2.05 -20.31
N ILE A 517 38.04 1.06 -19.67
CA ILE A 517 37.03 0.20 -20.32
C ILE A 517 35.89 1.03 -20.91
N LEU A 518 35.33 1.94 -20.11
CA LEU A 518 34.21 2.77 -20.55
C LEU A 518 34.59 3.70 -21.72
N PRO A 519 35.71 4.45 -21.69
CA PRO A 519 36.20 5.17 -22.87
C PRO A 519 36.41 4.30 -24.12
N ILE A 520 36.87 3.05 -23.97
CA ILE A 520 37.01 2.11 -25.09
C ILE A 520 35.63 1.81 -25.71
N ILE A 521 34.63 1.51 -24.87
CA ILE A 521 33.26 1.23 -25.32
C ILE A 521 32.67 2.47 -26.01
N GLU A 522 32.76 3.63 -25.38
CA GLU A 522 32.13 4.87 -25.86
C GLU A 522 32.75 5.41 -27.15
N ARG A 523 34.05 5.22 -27.38
CA ARG A 523 34.72 5.69 -28.61
C ARG A 523 34.61 4.71 -29.77
N ALA A 524 34.37 3.43 -29.49
CA ALA A 524 34.33 2.41 -30.54
C ALA A 524 33.14 2.60 -31.48
N THR A 525 33.36 2.47 -32.79
CA THR A 525 32.30 2.48 -33.81
C THR A 525 31.75 1.09 -34.12
N SER A 526 32.41 0.04 -33.64
CA SER A 526 32.05 -1.37 -33.86
C SER A 526 32.50 -2.23 -32.68
N PRO A 527 31.81 -3.36 -32.39
CA PRO A 527 32.23 -4.37 -31.43
C PRO A 527 33.71 -4.74 -31.52
N THR A 528 34.24 -4.87 -32.74
CA THR A 528 35.62 -5.32 -32.98
C THR A 528 36.66 -4.39 -32.35
N PHE A 529 36.41 -3.06 -32.38
CA PHE A 529 37.33 -2.10 -31.77
C PHE A 529 37.33 -2.17 -30.24
N VAL A 530 36.17 -2.45 -29.63
CA VAL A 530 36.10 -2.70 -28.19
C VAL A 530 36.92 -3.92 -27.84
N LEU A 531 36.68 -5.04 -28.52
CA LEU A 531 37.37 -6.30 -28.24
C LEU A 531 38.88 -6.19 -28.46
N ALA A 532 39.32 -5.48 -29.50
CA ALA A 532 40.74 -5.20 -29.71
C ALA A 532 41.36 -4.39 -28.56
N GLY A 533 40.66 -3.34 -28.09
CA GLY A 533 41.10 -2.53 -26.95
C GLY A 533 41.17 -3.32 -25.66
N LEU A 534 40.12 -4.08 -25.34
CA LEU A 534 40.09 -4.98 -24.17
C LEU A 534 41.21 -6.02 -24.24
N TYR A 535 41.42 -6.62 -25.41
CA TYR A 535 42.47 -7.63 -25.60
C TYR A 535 43.89 -7.05 -25.40
N GLN A 536 44.14 -5.84 -25.88
CA GLN A 536 45.42 -5.15 -25.64
C GLN A 536 45.63 -4.86 -24.15
N GLN A 537 44.58 -4.39 -23.45
CA GLN A 537 44.65 -4.19 -22.00
C GLN A 537 44.92 -5.51 -21.26
N VAL A 538 44.19 -6.58 -21.60
CA VAL A 538 44.39 -7.92 -21.02
C VAL A 538 45.82 -8.42 -21.22
N LYS A 539 46.42 -8.20 -22.40
CA LYS A 539 47.82 -8.56 -22.67
C LYS A 539 48.84 -7.75 -21.86
N ALA A 540 48.50 -6.51 -21.52
CA ALA A 540 49.35 -5.64 -20.72
C ALA A 540 49.27 -5.92 -19.22
N LEU A 541 48.29 -6.72 -18.76
CA LEU A 541 48.16 -7.08 -17.35
C LEU A 541 49.37 -7.90 -16.88
N PRO A 542 49.86 -7.67 -15.65
CA PRO A 542 50.95 -8.46 -15.10
C PRO A 542 50.54 -9.93 -14.96
N GLY A 543 51.51 -10.84 -15.16
CA GLY A 543 51.27 -12.28 -15.03
C GLY A 543 50.74 -12.68 -13.65
N VAL A 544 50.01 -13.80 -13.58
CA VAL A 544 49.39 -14.29 -12.34
C VAL A 544 50.45 -14.49 -11.25
N GLN A 545 50.41 -13.69 -10.19
CA GLN A 545 51.28 -13.89 -9.03
C GLN A 545 50.91 -15.20 -8.31
N MET A 546 51.88 -16.08 -8.05
CA MET A 546 51.64 -17.40 -7.42
C MET A 546 51.15 -17.34 -5.96
N ASN A 547 51.10 -16.15 -5.33
CA ASN A 547 50.72 -15.95 -3.93
C ASN A 547 49.36 -15.26 -3.79
N LEU A 548 48.34 -15.71 -4.53
CA LEU A 548 46.97 -15.22 -4.37
C LEU A 548 46.35 -15.73 -3.07
N LYS A 549 45.70 -14.84 -2.31
CA LYS A 549 44.95 -15.23 -1.10
C LYS A 549 43.73 -16.11 -1.47
N PRO A 550 43.26 -17.00 -0.57
CA PRO A 550 42.20 -17.98 -0.85
C PRO A 550 40.93 -17.40 -1.49
N ILE A 551 40.49 -16.22 -1.05
CA ILE A 551 39.27 -15.55 -1.56
C ILE A 551 39.44 -15.06 -3.02
N ALA A 552 40.64 -14.61 -3.40
CA ALA A 552 40.89 -14.20 -4.79
C ALA A 552 40.95 -15.40 -5.74
N LEU A 553 41.51 -16.52 -5.27
CA LEU A 553 41.49 -17.81 -5.99
C LEU A 553 40.06 -18.36 -6.12
N GLU A 554 39.23 -18.18 -5.09
CA GLU A 554 37.83 -18.59 -5.10
C GLU A 554 37.03 -17.82 -6.16
N LEU A 555 37.16 -16.49 -6.21
CA LEU A 555 36.50 -15.67 -7.24
C LEU A 555 36.97 -16.04 -8.66
N GLN A 556 38.29 -16.18 -8.88
CA GLN A 556 38.82 -16.62 -10.17
C GLN A 556 38.33 -18.02 -10.55
N ARG A 557 38.25 -18.95 -9.59
CA ARG A 557 37.71 -20.30 -9.82
C ARG A 557 36.24 -20.22 -10.19
N LEU A 558 35.41 -19.47 -9.47
CA LEU A 558 33.97 -19.34 -9.76
C LEU A 558 33.73 -18.74 -11.15
N VAL A 559 34.45 -17.67 -11.49
CA VAL A 559 34.43 -17.05 -12.83
C VAL A 559 34.82 -18.09 -13.88
N ARG A 560 35.94 -18.80 -13.70
CA ARG A 560 36.39 -19.82 -14.65
C ARG A 560 35.41 -21.00 -14.77
N THR A 561 34.83 -21.47 -13.68
CA THR A 561 33.88 -22.58 -13.68
C THR A 561 32.56 -22.20 -14.34
N HIS A 562 32.02 -21.02 -14.04
CA HIS A 562 30.71 -20.62 -14.56
C HIS A 562 30.79 -19.98 -15.95
N LEU A 563 31.82 -19.19 -16.25
CA LEU A 563 32.03 -18.61 -17.58
C LEU A 563 32.70 -19.59 -18.54
N GLY A 564 33.67 -20.38 -18.08
CA GLY A 564 34.37 -21.37 -18.91
C GLY A 564 33.47 -22.52 -19.38
N GLY A 565 32.41 -22.88 -18.64
CA GLY A 565 31.45 -23.88 -19.11
C GLY A 565 30.37 -23.31 -20.03
N LEU A 566 29.73 -22.20 -19.64
CA LEU A 566 28.51 -21.72 -20.29
C LEU A 566 28.76 -20.73 -21.44
N VAL A 567 29.86 -19.98 -21.36
CA VAL A 567 30.17 -18.88 -22.29
C VAL A 567 31.21 -19.32 -23.32
N GLN A 568 32.10 -20.27 -22.98
CA GLN A 568 33.17 -20.72 -23.87
C GLN A 568 32.68 -21.29 -25.20
N GLU A 569 31.53 -21.98 -25.22
CA GLU A 569 30.90 -22.50 -26.45
C GLU A 569 30.36 -21.38 -27.36
N ARG A 570 30.13 -20.18 -26.82
CA ARG A 570 29.61 -19.01 -27.53
C ARG A 570 30.69 -18.04 -27.99
N ILE A 571 31.94 -18.22 -27.54
CA ILE A 571 33.08 -17.42 -27.98
C ILE A 571 33.43 -17.80 -29.42
N MET A 572 33.24 -16.85 -30.32
CA MET A 572 33.54 -16.95 -31.74
C MET A 572 35.00 -16.62 -32.04
N ILE A 573 35.62 -15.76 -31.22
CA ILE A 573 37.01 -15.30 -31.43
C ILE A 573 38.00 -16.17 -30.64
N ASP A 574 38.83 -16.94 -31.35
CA ASP A 574 39.82 -17.85 -30.74
C ASP A 574 40.78 -17.14 -29.77
N ALA A 575 41.15 -15.89 -30.05
CA ALA A 575 42.01 -15.09 -29.16
C ALA A 575 41.44 -14.92 -27.74
N PHE A 576 40.11 -14.95 -27.59
CA PHE A 576 39.42 -14.83 -26.30
C PHE A 576 39.19 -16.17 -25.61
N LYS A 577 39.24 -17.30 -26.33
CA LYS A 577 39.12 -18.65 -25.74
C LYS A 577 40.27 -18.97 -24.76
N HIS A 578 41.42 -18.31 -24.93
CA HIS A 578 42.61 -18.51 -24.12
C HIS A 578 42.77 -17.50 -22.96
N ILE A 579 41.82 -16.56 -22.79
CA ILE A 579 41.88 -15.53 -21.75
C ILE A 579 41.36 -16.03 -20.39
N LEU A 580 40.41 -16.97 -20.41
CA LEU A 580 39.74 -17.55 -19.23
C LEU A 580 40.61 -18.53 -18.43
#